data_AF-E7SAT1-F1
#
_entry.id   AF-E7SAT1-F1
#
_cell.length_a   1.000
_cell.length_b   1.000
_cell.length_c   1.000
_cell.angle_alpha   90.00
_cell.angle_beta   90.00
_cell.angle_gamma   90.00
#
_symmetry.space_group_name_H-M   'P 1'
#
loop_
_entity.id
_entity.type
_entity.pdbx_description
1 polymer ?
#
loop_
_entity_poly.entity_id
_entity_poly.type
_entity_poly.pdbx_seq_one_letter_code
_entity_poly.pdbx_strand_id
1 'polypeptide(L)'
;MAAIEKATEIEGPKVFAFGGAPTALFHLLDLIKEKKVEVDAIIGVPVGFINVLESKEALLATDLPVMVNEGRKGGSTLVVAIINAIIYQMQTIVTEDYVRYSTALNDKKG
;
A
#
# COMPACT_ATOMS: atom_id res chain seq x y z
N MET A 1 -6.57 -11.91 -8.76
CA MET A 1 -5.27 -12.21 -9.39
C MET A 1 -5.09 -11.39 -10.65
N ALA A 2 -5.96 -11.51 -11.66
CA ALA A 2 -5.89 -10.71 -12.89
C ALA A 2 -5.67 -9.19 -12.70
N ALA A 3 -6.30 -8.57 -11.69
CA ALA A 3 -6.08 -7.14 -11.40
C ALA A 3 -4.63 -6.82 -10.96
N ILE A 4 -3.99 -7.74 -10.21
CA ILE A 4 -2.60 -7.58 -9.78
C ILE A 4 -1.67 -7.79 -10.97
N GLU A 5 -1.91 -8.84 -11.77
CA GLU A 5 -1.15 -9.09 -13.01
C GLU A 5 -1.20 -7.87 -13.93
N LYS A 6 -2.39 -7.30 -14.14
CA LYS A 6 -2.54 -6.10 -14.95
C LYS A 6 -1.80 -4.89 -14.36
N ALA A 7 -1.77 -4.76 -13.04
CA ALA A 7 -1.04 -3.70 -12.37
C ALA A 7 0.49 -3.85 -12.52
N THR A 8 1.01 -5.07 -12.70
CA THR A 8 2.45 -5.28 -12.96
C THR A 8 2.91 -4.70 -14.29
N GLU A 9 2.01 -4.61 -15.27
CA GLU A 9 2.30 -4.05 -16.60
C GLU A 9 2.31 -2.51 -16.61
N ILE A 10 1.86 -1.85 -15.53
CA ILE A 10 1.82 -0.39 -15.45
C ILE A 10 3.22 0.12 -15.09
N GLU A 11 3.76 1.06 -15.88
CA GLU A 11 5.05 1.67 -15.59
C GLU A 11 4.95 2.74 -14.48
N GLY A 12 6.05 2.97 -13.77
CA GLY A 12 6.16 3.99 -12.73
C GLY A 12 5.84 3.51 -11.31
N PRO A 13 5.84 4.45 -10.33
CA PRO A 13 5.61 4.14 -8.91
C PRO A 13 4.23 3.55 -8.65
N LYS A 14 4.16 2.57 -7.75
CA LYS A 14 2.95 1.80 -7.43
C LYS A 14 2.73 1.70 -5.93
N VAL A 15 1.55 2.13 -5.51
CA VAL A 15 1.03 1.86 -4.17
C VAL A 15 -0.16 0.91 -4.31
N PHE A 16 -0.12 -0.24 -3.61
CA PHE A 16 -1.21 -1.20 -3.61
C PHE A 16 -2.07 -1.05 -2.35
N ALA A 17 -3.38 -1.19 -2.48
CA ALA A 17 -4.29 -1.09 -1.34
C ALA A 17 -5.31 -2.24 -1.32
N PHE A 18 -5.38 -2.94 -0.18
CA PHE A 18 -6.20 -4.13 0.02
C PHE A 18 -7.16 -3.93 1.18
N GLY A 19 -8.46 -3.82 0.87
CA GLY A 19 -9.52 -3.70 1.87
C GLY A 19 -10.21 -5.01 2.24
N GLY A 20 -10.15 -6.06 1.42
CA GLY A 20 -10.92 -7.29 1.68
C GLY A 20 -10.45 -8.57 1.00
N ALA A 21 -9.40 -8.55 0.18
CA ALA A 21 -8.94 -9.73 -0.55
C ALA A 21 -7.56 -10.20 -0.06
N PRO A 22 -7.47 -10.97 1.06
CA PRO A 22 -6.21 -11.55 1.54
C PRO A 22 -5.47 -12.36 0.48
N THR A 23 -6.18 -13.12 -0.34
CA THR A 23 -5.57 -13.94 -1.40
C THR A 23 -4.86 -13.08 -2.45
N ALA A 24 -5.43 -11.94 -2.82
CA ALA A 24 -4.79 -11.01 -3.75
C ALA A 24 -3.54 -10.36 -3.13
N LEU A 25 -3.54 -10.11 -1.81
CA LEU A 25 -2.38 -9.64 -1.08
C LEU A 25 -1.25 -10.69 -1.10
N PHE A 26 -1.55 -11.96 -0.78
CA PHE A 26 -0.55 -13.03 -0.86
C PHE A 26 0.04 -13.16 -2.27
N HIS A 27 -0.80 -13.12 -3.29
CA HIS A 27 -0.32 -13.20 -4.66
C HIS A 27 0.59 -12.02 -5.04
N LEU A 28 0.29 -10.80 -4.58
CA LEU A 28 1.21 -9.68 -4.75
C LEU A 28 2.55 -9.95 -4.05
N LEU A 29 2.53 -10.48 -2.82
CA LEU A 29 3.75 -10.84 -2.09
C LEU A 29 4.58 -11.91 -2.82
N ASP A 30 3.95 -12.89 -3.46
CA ASP A 30 4.64 -13.89 -4.27
C ASP A 30 5.32 -13.24 -5.49
N LEU A 31 4.61 -12.35 -6.20
CA LEU A 31 5.19 -11.62 -7.34
C LEU A 31 6.35 -10.70 -6.92
N ILE A 32 6.28 -10.08 -5.74
CA ILE A 32 7.37 -9.28 -5.17
C ILE A 32 8.59 -10.17 -4.90
N LYS A 33 8.41 -11.34 -4.26
CA LYS A 33 9.49 -12.31 -4.01
C LYS A 33 10.14 -12.80 -5.31
N GLU A 34 9.33 -13.01 -6.34
CA GLU A 34 9.78 -13.38 -7.69
C GLU A 34 10.41 -12.22 -8.48
N LYS A 35 10.47 -11.01 -7.90
CA LYS A 35 10.98 -9.78 -8.54
C LYS A 35 10.25 -9.44 -9.84
N LYS A 36 8.96 -9.76 -9.93
CA LYS A 36 8.10 -9.49 -11.09
C LYS A 36 7.38 -8.15 -11.01
N VAL A 37 7.41 -7.49 -9.86
CA VAL A 37 6.78 -6.19 -9.64
C VAL A 37 7.57 -5.39 -8.62
N GLU A 38 7.80 -4.12 -8.92
CA GLU A 38 8.32 -3.13 -7.97
C GLU A 38 7.14 -2.42 -7.30
N VAL A 39 7.20 -2.32 -5.97
CA VAL A 39 6.13 -1.75 -5.13
C VAL A 39 6.72 -0.74 -4.17
N ASP A 40 6.17 0.48 -4.16
CA ASP A 40 6.64 1.57 -3.31
C ASP A 40 6.03 1.50 -1.90
N ALA A 41 4.76 1.11 -1.80
CA ALA A 41 4.08 0.93 -0.52
C ALA A 41 2.84 0.04 -0.63
N ILE A 42 2.41 -0.52 0.50
CA ILE A 42 1.19 -1.34 0.58
C ILE A 42 0.31 -0.91 1.76
N ILE A 43 -0.97 -0.64 1.50
CA ILE A 43 -2.01 -0.50 2.51
C ILE A 43 -2.75 -1.83 2.63
N GLY A 44 -2.40 -2.64 3.64
CA GLY A 44 -2.99 -3.95 3.91
C GLY A 44 -3.98 -3.90 5.07
N VAL A 45 -5.22 -3.50 4.80
CA VAL A 45 -6.30 -3.49 5.80
C VAL A 45 -7.45 -4.43 5.44
N PRO A 46 -7.19 -5.73 5.13
CA PRO A 46 -8.25 -6.66 4.81
C PRO A 46 -9.19 -6.87 6.01
N VAL A 47 -10.50 -6.91 5.74
CA VAL A 47 -11.53 -7.33 6.70
C VAL A 47 -11.95 -8.77 6.43
N GLY A 48 -12.26 -9.52 7.49
CA GLY A 48 -12.89 -10.84 7.37
C GLY A 48 -12.37 -11.88 8.35
N PHE A 49 -12.69 -13.13 8.06
CA PHE A 49 -12.46 -14.26 8.98
C PHE A 49 -11.43 -15.27 8.47
N ILE A 50 -11.12 -15.29 7.18
CA ILE A 50 -10.25 -16.30 6.58
C ILE A 50 -8.98 -15.61 6.11
N ASN A 51 -7.82 -16.09 6.58
CA ASN A 51 -6.48 -15.65 6.17
C ASN A 51 -6.18 -14.15 6.37
N VAL A 52 -7.00 -13.44 7.16
CA VAL A 52 -6.85 -11.98 7.36
C VAL A 52 -5.66 -11.66 8.23
N LEU A 53 -5.51 -12.36 9.36
CA LEU A 53 -4.42 -12.11 10.30
C LEU A 53 -3.08 -12.51 9.65
N GLU A 54 -3.06 -13.69 9.06
CA GLU A 54 -1.93 -14.29 8.37
C GLU A 54 -1.46 -13.39 7.22
N SER A 55 -2.39 -12.78 6.47
CA SER A 55 -2.03 -11.85 5.39
C SER A 55 -1.39 -10.56 5.89
N LYS A 56 -1.81 -10.07 7.05
CA LYS A 56 -1.25 -8.86 7.68
C LYS A 56 0.12 -9.13 8.30
N GLU A 57 0.27 -10.28 8.95
CA GLU A 57 1.55 -10.76 9.49
C GLU A 57 2.57 -10.97 8.36
N ALA A 58 2.16 -11.62 7.26
CA ALA A 58 3.02 -11.79 6.09
C ALA A 58 3.45 -10.44 5.48
N LEU A 59 2.56 -9.44 5.49
CA LEU A 59 2.87 -8.11 5.02
C LEU A 59 3.84 -7.37 5.96
N LEU A 60 3.64 -7.48 7.28
CA LEU A 60 4.54 -6.92 8.29
C LEU A 60 5.94 -7.56 8.28
N ALA A 61 6.07 -8.78 7.79
CA ALA A 61 7.35 -9.47 7.63
C ALA A 61 8.15 -9.02 6.40
N THR A 62 7.64 -8.06 5.61
CA THR A 62 8.36 -7.50 4.46
C THR A 62 9.18 -6.27 4.86
N ASP A 63 10.22 -5.97 4.07
CA ASP A 63 11.01 -4.74 4.22
C ASP A 63 10.36 -3.53 3.51
N LEU A 64 9.14 -3.67 3.00
CA LEU A 64 8.43 -2.62 2.27
C LEU A 64 7.77 -1.62 3.24
N PRO A 65 7.54 -0.37 2.81
CA PRO A 65 6.64 0.54 3.51
C PRO A 65 5.21 -0.02 3.53
N VAL A 66 4.70 -0.33 4.72
CA VAL A 66 3.36 -0.93 4.88
C VAL A 66 2.51 -0.21 5.91
N MET A 67 1.21 -0.17 5.67
CA MET A 67 0.20 0.22 6.65
C MET A 67 -0.80 -0.90 6.86
N VAL A 68 -0.89 -1.40 8.09
CA VAL A 68 -1.78 -2.47 8.51
C VAL A 68 -2.52 -2.05 9.78
N ASN A 69 -3.71 -2.60 9.98
CA ASN A 69 -4.44 -2.47 11.24
C ASN A 69 -4.48 -3.82 11.96
N GLU A 70 -4.43 -3.80 13.29
CA GLU A 70 -4.49 -5.03 14.07
C GLU A 70 -5.85 -5.73 13.96
N GLY A 71 -5.82 -7.05 14.17
CA GLY A 71 -7.01 -7.88 14.22
C GLY A 71 -7.69 -8.10 12.87
N ARG A 72 -8.96 -8.48 12.91
CA ARG A 72 -9.76 -8.92 11.74
C ARG A 72 -10.59 -7.82 11.09
N LYS A 73 -10.59 -6.62 11.69
CA LYS A 73 -11.28 -5.43 11.14
C LYS A 73 -10.48 -4.88 9.96
N GLY A 74 -11.13 -4.08 9.12
CA GLY A 74 -10.53 -3.52 7.91
C GLY A 74 -11.61 -3.02 6.97
N GLY A 75 -11.34 -3.05 5.67
CA GLY A 75 -12.34 -2.75 4.64
C GLY A 75 -11.88 -1.69 3.65
N SER A 76 -12.59 -1.59 2.54
CA SER A 76 -12.39 -0.53 1.54
C SER A 76 -12.59 0.87 2.14
N THR A 77 -13.54 1.04 3.06
CA THR A 77 -13.74 2.32 3.75
C THR A 77 -12.49 2.77 4.51
N LEU A 78 -11.78 1.82 5.14
CA LEU A 78 -10.54 2.14 5.86
C LEU A 78 -9.40 2.47 4.89
N VAL A 79 -9.31 1.75 3.76
CA VAL A 79 -8.39 2.11 2.66
C VAL A 79 -8.61 3.55 2.21
N VAL A 80 -9.85 3.91 1.90
CA VAL A 80 -10.19 5.26 1.42
C VAL A 80 -9.88 6.30 2.48
N ALA A 81 -10.19 6.04 3.76
CA ALA A 81 -9.87 6.95 4.85
C ALA A 81 -8.36 7.18 5.00
N ILE A 82 -7.54 6.13 4.89
CA ILE A 82 -6.07 6.21 4.94
C ILE A 82 -5.56 7.06 3.76
N ILE A 83 -6.00 6.76 2.54
CA ILE A 83 -5.56 7.49 1.34
C ILE A 83 -5.95 8.96 1.45
N ASN A 84 -7.18 9.27 1.86
CA ASN A 84 -7.63 10.64 2.06
C ASN A 84 -6.79 11.36 3.13
N ALA A 85 -6.50 10.70 4.25
CA ALA A 85 -5.65 11.28 5.29
C ALA A 85 -4.24 11.59 4.78
N ILE A 86 -3.65 10.71 3.96
CA ILE A 86 -2.35 10.97 3.31
C ILE A 86 -2.46 12.20 2.41
N ILE A 87 -3.47 12.25 1.53
CA ILE A 87 -3.69 13.39 0.62
C ILE A 87 -3.85 14.69 1.38
N TYR A 88 -4.59 14.71 2.50
CA TYR A 88 -4.76 15.90 3.33
C TYR A 88 -3.48 16.38 4.02
N GLN A 89 -2.52 15.48 4.24
CA GLN A 89 -1.22 15.80 4.83
C GLN A 89 -0.18 16.22 3.77
N MET A 90 -0.49 16.06 2.49
CA MET A 90 0.41 16.41 1.41
C MET A 90 0.42 17.92 1.17
N GLN A 91 1.62 18.48 1.11
CA GLN A 91 1.93 19.79 0.58
C GLN A 91 2.28 19.68 -0.90
N THR A 92 1.86 20.69 -1.66
CA THR A 92 2.22 20.84 -3.07
C THR A 92 3.65 21.34 -3.18
N ILE A 93 4.52 20.56 -3.82
CA ILE A 93 5.86 20.95 -4.23
C ILE A 93 5.86 21.10 -5.75
N VAL A 94 6.02 22.32 -6.24
CA VAL A 94 6.12 22.60 -7.68
C VAL A 94 7.58 22.39 -8.09
N THR A 95 7.85 21.43 -8.99
CA THR A 95 9.14 21.30 -9.68
C THR A 95 9.06 21.91 -11.08
N GLU A 96 10.20 22.08 -11.76
CA GLU A 96 10.26 22.64 -13.12
C GLU A 96 9.50 21.77 -14.14
N ASP A 97 9.42 20.46 -13.88
CA ASP A 97 8.91 19.45 -14.80
C ASP A 97 7.54 18.87 -14.38
N TYR A 98 7.14 18.91 -13.10
CA TYR A 98 5.80 18.52 -12.65
C TYR A 98 5.47 18.94 -11.20
N VAL A 99 4.19 18.84 -10.83
CA VAL A 99 3.75 19.04 -9.44
C VAL A 99 3.90 17.74 -8.66
N ARG A 100 4.68 17.78 -7.57
CA ARG A 100 4.78 16.70 -6.59
C ARG A 100 3.93 17.00 -5.37
N TYR A 101 3.44 15.95 -4.73
CA TYR A 101 2.79 16.03 -3.44
C TYR A 101 3.69 15.34 -2.42
N SER A 102 4.03 16.02 -1.32
CA SER A 102 4.90 15.47 -0.27
C SER A 102 4.31 15.81 1.07
N THR A 103 4.40 14.92 2.06
CA THR A 103 4.16 15.33 3.46
C THR A 103 5.07 16.50 3.81
N ALA A 104 4.64 17.38 4.72
CA ALA A 104 5.51 18.42 5.26
C ALA A 104 6.87 17.80 5.61
N LEU A 105 7.95 18.37 5.06
CA LEU A 105 9.30 17.95 5.43
C LEU A 105 9.36 18.10 6.95
N ASN A 106 9.53 16.98 7.66
CA ASN A 106 10.00 17.08 9.03
C ASN A 106 11.37 17.76 8.90
N ASP A 107 11.45 19.02 9.34
CA ASP A 107 12.72 19.67 9.69
C ASP A 107 13.35 18.82 10.80
N LYS A 108 13.89 17.65 10.44
CA LYS A 108 14.89 16.99 11.26
C LYS A 108 16.15 17.82 11.10
N LYS A 109 16.18 18.95 11.81
CA LYS A 109 17.43 19.48 12.36
C LYS A 109 17.95 18.40 13.30
N GLY A 110 18.77 17.51 12.76
CA GLY A 110 19.53 16.49 13.45
C GLY A 110 20.84 16.29 12.71
#